data_AF-C1JCG9-F1
#
_entry.id   AF-C1JCG9-F1
#
_cell.length_a   1.000
_cell.length_b   1.000
_cell.length_c   1.000
_cell.angle_alpha   90.00
_cell.angle_beta   90.00
_cell.angle_gamma   90.00
#
_symmetry.space_group_name_H-M   'P 1'
#
loop_
_entity.id
_entity.type
_entity.pdbx_description
1 polymer ?
#
loop_
_entity_poly.entity_id
_entity_poly.type
_entity_poly.pdbx_seq_one_letter_code
_entity_poly.pdbx_strand_id
1 'polypeptide(L)' 'MIKEVLLCLCLAPVWTAPVQTDSGPVVVLKHGSVRGQYMKVKGSEKVVEQYLGIPFAQPPVGPLRLAAPNPV' A
#
# COMPACT_ATOMS: atom_id res chain seq x y z
N MET A 1 -24.76 1.26 45.76
CA MET A 1 -23.35 0.90 45.50
C MET A 1 -23.15 -0.06 44.33
N ILE A 2 -24.11 -0.93 43.98
CA ILE A 2 -23.93 -1.92 42.87
C ILE A 2 -24.20 -1.32 41.47
N LYS A 3 -25.00 -0.26 41.38
CA LYS A 3 -25.39 0.37 40.10
C LYS A 3 -24.26 1.20 39.47
N GLU A 4 -23.45 1.87 40.31
CA GLU A 4 -22.28 2.66 39.88
C GLU A 4 -21.15 1.77 39.33
N VAL A 5 -20.99 0.55 39.86
CA VAL A 5 -20.00 -0.43 39.38
C VAL A 5 -20.36 -0.93 37.98
N LEU A 6 -21.67 -1.05 37.69
CA LEU A 6 -22.16 -1.49 36.38
C LEU A 6 -21.99 -0.40 35.31
N LEU A 7 -22.01 0.88 35.70
CA LEU A 7 -21.78 2.00 34.79
C LEU A 7 -20.30 2.16 34.40
N CYS A 8 -19.37 1.76 35.28
CA CYS A 8 -17.94 1.78 34.99
C CYS A 8 -17.46 0.66 34.04
N LEU A 9 -18.22 -0.43 33.88
CA LEU A 9 -17.83 -1.54 32.99
C LEU A 9 -18.08 -1.27 31.50
N CYS A 10 -18.79 -0.18 31.16
CA CYS A 10 -19.04 0.25 29.79
C CYS A 10 -17.93 1.14 29.22
N LEU A 11 -16.95 1.54 30.03
CA LEU A 11 -15.71 2.16 29.60
C LEU A 11 -14.65 1.07 29.38
N ALA A 12 -14.96 0.09 28.53
CA ALA A 12 -13.89 -0.66 27.91
C ALA A 12 -13.01 0.38 27.18
N PRO A 13 -11.70 0.51 27.50
CA PRO A 13 -10.84 1.25 26.61
C PRO A 13 -10.99 0.55 25.27
N VAL A 14 -11.59 1.23 24.30
CA VAL A 14 -11.53 0.82 22.90
C VAL A 14 -10.06 0.55 22.68
N TRP A 15 -9.71 -0.73 22.59
CA TRP A 15 -8.35 -1.17 22.42
C TRP A 15 -7.99 -0.63 21.05
N THR A 16 -7.40 0.57 21.01
CA THR A 16 -6.81 1.11 19.80
C THR A 16 -5.65 0.20 19.53
N ALA A 17 -5.92 -0.88 18.79
CA ALA A 17 -4.90 -1.63 18.13
C ALA A 17 -4.03 -0.59 17.41
N PRO A 18 -2.70 -0.61 17.57
CA PRO A 18 -1.86 0.22 16.73
C PRO A 18 -2.20 -0.16 15.29
N VAL A 19 -2.79 0.78 14.54
CA VAL A 19 -2.81 0.68 13.10
C VAL A 19 -1.34 0.71 12.71
N GLN A 20 -0.78 -0.48 12.45
CA GLN A 20 0.52 -0.60 11.82
C GLN A 20 0.34 -0.15 10.37
N THR A 21 0.28 1.15 10.17
CA THR A 21 0.46 1.75 8.85
C THR A 21 1.94 1.64 8.52
N ASP A 22 2.40 0.43 8.19
CA ASP A 22 3.59 0.30 7.36
C ASP A 22 3.19 0.76 5.95
N SER A 23 3.12 2.08 5.80
CA SER A 23 2.77 2.70 4.54
C SER A 23 4.00 2.53 3.65
N GLY A 24 3.99 1.51 2.78
CA GLY A 24 5.13 1.15 1.92
C GLY A 24 5.75 2.32 1.13
N PRO A 25 6.95 2.13 0.58
CA PRO A 25 7.78 3.21 0.05
C PRO A 25 7.09 3.92 -1.12
N VAL A 26 7.28 5.24 -1.23
CA VAL A 26 6.68 6.05 -2.30
C VAL A 26 7.78 6.70 -3.13
N VAL A 27 7.69 6.55 -4.45
CA VAL A 27 8.59 7.18 -5.42
C VAL A 27 7.82 8.11 -6.34
N VAL A 28 8.41 9.27 -6.64
CA VAL A 28 7.85 10.27 -7.56
C VAL A 28 8.44 10.06 -8.95
N LEU A 29 7.57 9.90 -9.95
CA LEU A 29 7.88 9.79 -11.36
C LEU A 29 7.42 11.05 -12.11
N LYS A 30 7.81 11.18 -13.38
CA LYS A 30 7.34 12.29 -14.25
C LYS A 30 5.81 12.37 -14.36
N HIS A 31 5.13 11.23 -14.28
CA HIS A 31 3.68 11.10 -14.53
C HIS A 31 2.86 10.85 -13.25
N GLY A 32 3.45 11.00 -12.06
CA GLY A 32 2.75 10.78 -10.79
C GLY A 32 3.60 10.05 -9.76
N SER A 33 3.00 9.70 -8.61
CA SER A 33 3.67 8.95 -7.55
C SER A 33 3.23 7.49 -7.53
N VAL A 34 4.16 6.57 -7.24
CA VAL A 34 3.88 5.14 -7.11
C VAL A 34 4.24 4.69 -5.70
N ARG A 35 3.32 3.94 -5.08
CA ARG A 35 3.58 3.27 -3.80
C ARG A 35 3.99 1.81 -4.05
N GLY A 36 5.16 1.45 -3.54
CA GLY A 36 5.68 0.09 -3.53
C GLY A 36 5.45 -0.62 -2.19
N GLN A 37 6.18 -1.71 -2.00
CA GLN A 37 6.14 -2.55 -0.81
C GLN A 37 7.56 -2.89 -0.36
N TYR A 38 7.79 -3.01 0.95
CA TYR A 38 8.99 -3.63 1.48
C TYR A 38 8.86 -5.15 1.42
N MET A 39 9.78 -5.83 0.74
CA MET A 39 9.71 -7.27 0.50
C MET A 39 11.01 -7.95 0.95
N LYS A 40 10.88 -9.10 1.64
CA LYS A 40 12.03 -9.93 1.99
C LYS A 40 12.42 -10.82 0.80
N VAL A 41 13.71 -10.82 0.46
CA VAL A 41 14.22 -11.68 -0.62
C VAL A 41 14.32 -13.12 -0.12
N LYS A 42 13.75 -14.08 -0.85
CA LYS A 42 13.81 -15.50 -0.47
C LYS A 42 15.27 -15.97 -0.37
N GLY A 43 15.63 -16.59 0.75
CA GLY A 43 17.00 -17.06 1.01
C GLY A 43 17.98 -15.95 1.40
N SER A 44 17.50 -14.74 1.67
CA SER A 44 18.31 -13.63 2.17
C SER A 44 17.62 -12.93 3.35
N GLU A 45 18.41 -12.30 4.20
CA GLU A 45 17.89 -11.40 5.24
C GLU A 45 17.58 -10.01 4.71
N LYS A 46 17.97 -9.71 3.46
CA LYS A 46 17.75 -8.41 2.83
C LYS A 46 16.27 -8.12 2.61
N VAL A 47 15.89 -6.89 2.93
CA VAL A 47 14.62 -6.27 2.56
C VAL A 47 14.87 -5.34 1.39
N VAL A 48 13.99 -5.36 0.39
CA VAL A 48 14.05 -4.51 -0.80
C VAL A 48 12.75 -3.73 -0.98
N GLU A 49 12.82 -2.61 -1.67
CA GLU A 49 11.64 -1.90 -2.15
C GLU A 49 11.19 -2.49 -3.48
N GLN A 50 9.95 -2.96 -3.54
CA GLN A 50 9.34 -3.55 -4.72
C GLN A 50 8.26 -2.62 -5.27
N TYR A 51 8.39 -2.26 -6.55
CA TYR A 51 7.38 -1.50 -7.29
C TYR A 51 6.97 -2.32 -8.53
N LEU A 52 5.69 -2.70 -8.61
CA LEU A 52 5.17 -3.56 -9.68
C LEU A 52 4.12 -2.83 -10.51
N GLY A 53 3.99 -3.22 -11.78
CA GLY A 53 2.92 -2.72 -12.66
C GLY A 53 3.01 -1.24 -13.03
N ILE A 54 4.19 -0.62 -12.94
CA ILE A 54 4.39 0.78 -13.35
C ILE A 54 4.21 0.89 -14.87
N PRO A 55 3.26 1.69 -15.37
CA PRO A 55 3.05 1.84 -16.79
C PRO A 55 4.15 2.72 -17.41
N PHE A 56 4.68 2.28 -18.55
CA PHE A 56 5.68 3.04 -19.32
C PHE A 56 5.19 3.42 -20.72
N ALA A 57 4.07 2.83 -21.15
CA ALA A 57 3.44 3.08 -22.43
C ALA A 57 1.91 2.98 -22.31
N GLN A 58 1.20 3.54 -23.28
CA GLN A 58 -0.24 3.41 -23.41
C GLN A 58 -0.63 1.95 -23.71
N PRO A 59 -1.78 1.45 -23.19
CA PRO A 59 -2.25 0.10 -23.48
C PRO A 59 -2.42 -0.15 -25.00
N PRO A 60 -1.83 -1.23 -25.57
CA PRO A 60 -1.81 -1.48 -27.02
C PRO A 60 -3.13 -2.15 -27.49
N VAL A 61 -4.26 -1.50 -27.21
CA VAL A 61 -5.61 -1.98 -27.52
C VAL A 61 -6.27 -1.13 -28.60
N GLY A 62 -7.29 -1.68 -29.26
CA GLY A 62 -8.04 -0.97 -30.31
C GLY A 62 -7.12 -0.54 -31.47
N PRO A 63 -7.19 0.74 -31.91
CA PRO A 63 -6.34 1.27 -32.98
C PRO A 63 -4.83 1.20 -32.70
N LEU A 64 -4.41 1.04 -31.44
CA LEU A 64 -3.00 0.93 -31.07
C LEU A 64 -2.46 -0.51 -31.22
N ARG A 65 -3.31 -1.48 -31.56
CA ARG A 65 -2.87 -2.86 -31.79
C ARG A 65 -1.93 -2.90 -33.00
N LEU A 66 -0.78 -3.57 -32.83
CA LEU A 66 0.31 -3.65 -33.83
C LEU A 66 1.02 -2.32 -34.13
N ALA A 67 0.69 -1.23 -33.44
CA ALA A 67 1.44 0.03 -33.55
C ALA A 67 2.67 0.02 -32.62
N ALA A 68 3.62 0.93 -32.87
CA ALA A 68 4.70 1.20 -31.94
C ALA A 68 4.15 1.71 -30.59
N PRO A 69 4.83 1.43 -29.45
CA PRO A 69 4.37 1.88 -28.14
C PRO A 69 4.46 3.40 -28.01
N ASN A 70 3.36 4.03 -27.56
CA ASN A 70 3.35 5.44 -27.20
C ASN A 70 3.64 5.60 -25.69
N PRO A 71 4.48 6.55 -25.25
CA PRO A 71 4.70 6.84 -23.84
C PRO A 71 3.39 7.19 -23.09
N VAL A 72 3.37 6.91 -21.78
CA VAL A 72 2.32 7.38 -20.85
C VAL A 72 2.28 8.89 -20.74
#